data_AF-A0A543EVM5-F1
#
_entry.id   AF-A0A543EVM5-F1
#
_cell.length_a   1.000
_cell.length_b   1.000
_cell.length_c   1.000
_cell.angle_alpha   90.00
_cell.angle_beta   90.00
_cell.angle_gamma   90.00
#
_symmetry.space_group_name_H-M   'P 1'
#
loop_
_entity.id
_entity.type
_entity.pdbx_description
1 polymer ?
#
loop_
_entity_poly.entity_id
_entity_poly.type
_entity_poly.pdbx_seq_one_letter_code
_entity_poly.pdbx_strand_id
1 'polypeptide(L)'
;MTEASGANYNLSVGGDVPGQIAVGHHNTVSRVEAGGDSTQNVGVDLTGLRAEFERLRAQLPTDGPLRDQAAERVDELEEAVTAAEPDLSTMEYVRNWFARRLPELAGAVTGLIVHPAVGALVAAAGTGLAGEFLRRFGSTDGA
;
A
#
# COMPACT_ATOMS: atom_id res chain seq x y z
N MET A 1 -42.32 -22.69 21.12
CA MET A 1 -42.74 -21.32 21.47
C MET A 1 -41.53 -20.65 22.11
N THR A 2 -41.04 -19.61 21.46
CA THR A 2 -39.71 -18.98 21.63
C THR A 2 -39.79 -17.88 22.69
N GLU A 3 -38.86 -17.83 23.65
CA GLU A 3 -38.54 -16.60 24.38
C GLU A 3 -37.02 -16.44 24.45
N ALA A 4 -36.49 -15.55 23.61
CA ALA A 4 -35.11 -15.09 23.64
C ALA A 4 -35.00 -14.01 24.73
N SER A 5 -34.58 -14.38 25.93
CA SER A 5 -34.27 -13.43 26.99
C SER A 5 -32.93 -12.74 26.69
N GLY A 6 -32.99 -11.65 25.92
CA GLY A 6 -31.86 -10.74 25.71
C GLY A 6 -31.52 -10.03 27.02
N ALA A 7 -30.43 -10.44 27.68
CA ALA A 7 -29.92 -9.76 28.85
C ALA A 7 -29.40 -8.36 28.45
N ASN A 8 -30.04 -7.32 28.97
CA ASN A 8 -29.60 -5.94 28.77
C ASN A 8 -28.50 -5.61 29.79
N TYR A 9 -27.27 -5.40 29.31
CA TYR A 9 -26.17 -4.93 30.16
C TYR A 9 -26.10 -3.40 30.09
N ASN A 10 -26.42 -2.73 31.21
CA ASN A 10 -26.25 -1.28 31.35
C ASN A 10 -24.92 -1.01 32.07
N LEU A 11 -23.97 -0.38 31.38
CA LEU A 11 -22.70 0.09 31.95
C LEU A 11 -22.67 1.62 31.88
N SER A 12 -22.68 2.27 33.05
CA SER A 12 -22.44 3.72 33.16
C SER A 12 -20.97 3.97 33.42
N VAL A 13 -20.27 4.60 32.46
CA VAL A 13 -18.88 5.03 32.62
C VAL A 13 -18.90 6.47 33.13
N GLY A 14 -18.53 6.66 34.40
CA GLY A 14 -18.34 7.98 35.00
C GLY A 14 -16.88 8.42 34.86
N GLY A 15 -16.63 9.41 34.01
CA GLY A 15 -15.31 10.01 33.81
C GLY A 15 -15.07 10.37 32.34
N ASP A 16 -14.37 11.47 32.09
CA ASP A 16 -13.93 11.87 30.75
C ASP A 16 -12.90 10.83 30.26
N VAL A 17 -13.35 9.90 29.41
CA VAL A 17 -12.47 8.89 28.81
C VAL A 17 -12.18 9.33 27.38
N PRO A 18 -10.96 9.78 27.05
CA PRO A 18 -10.57 10.00 25.67
C PRO A 18 -10.39 8.63 24.99
N GLY A 19 -11.46 8.10 24.39
CA GLY A 19 -11.43 6.81 23.72
C GLY A 19 -12.80 6.34 23.25
N GLN A 20 -12.82 5.51 22.21
CA GLN A 20 -14.04 4.92 21.67
C GLN A 20 -14.45 3.71 22.51
N ILE A 21 -15.69 3.68 22.98
CA ILE A 21 -16.28 2.54 23.69
C ILE A 21 -17.36 1.92 22.81
N ALA A 22 -17.23 0.64 22.46
CA ALA A 22 -18.22 -0.12 21.68
C ALA A 22 -18.72 -1.31 22.52
N VAL A 23 -20.04 -1.43 22.68
CA VAL A 23 -20.69 -2.51 23.45
C VAL A 23 -21.86 -3.09 22.66
N GLY A 24 -21.92 -4.41 22.54
CA GLY A 24 -22.89 -5.16 21.74
C GLY A 24 -22.29 -6.46 21.19
N HIS A 25 -23.12 -7.43 20.81
CA HIS A 25 -22.66 -8.69 20.20
C HIS A 25 -22.52 -8.49 18.68
N HIS A 26 -21.36 -8.87 18.11
CA HIS A 26 -20.93 -8.63 16.71
C HIS A 26 -20.52 -7.19 16.35
N ASN A 27 -19.87 -6.47 17.27
CA ASN A 27 -19.22 -5.22 16.89
C ASN A 27 -17.89 -5.48 16.18
N THR A 28 -17.80 -5.08 14.92
CA THR A 28 -16.52 -4.91 14.21
C THR A 28 -16.18 -3.43 14.21
N VAL A 29 -15.24 -3.03 15.06
CA VAL A 29 -14.71 -1.66 15.09
C VAL A 29 -13.47 -1.63 14.20
N SER A 30 -13.61 -1.08 13.00
CA SER A 30 -12.45 -0.73 12.16
C SER A 30 -12.06 0.70 12.48
N ARG A 31 -11.00 0.87 13.26
CA ARG A 31 -10.38 2.17 13.47
C ARG A 31 -9.23 2.32 12.47
N VAL A 32 -9.37 3.26 11.55
CA VAL A 32 -8.23 3.78 10.78
C VAL A 32 -7.61 4.85 11.67
N GLU A 33 -6.49 4.54 12.32
CA GLU A 33 -5.73 5.50 13.13
C GLU A 33 -5.11 6.54 12.19
N ALA A 34 -5.89 7.56 11.81
CA ALA A 34 -5.33 8.84 11.38
C ALA A 34 -4.91 9.61 12.64
N GLY A 35 -3.79 9.21 13.28
CA GLY A 35 -3.42 9.81 14.55
C GLY A 35 -2.21 9.22 15.27
N GLY A 36 -1.11 8.98 14.56
CA GLY A 36 0.22 8.89 15.18
C GLY A 36 1.07 10.05 14.68
N ASP A 37 1.20 11.10 15.49
CA ASP A 37 2.16 12.20 15.37
C ASP A 37 2.67 12.53 13.95
N SER A 38 1.80 13.05 13.09
CA SER A 38 2.16 13.44 11.71
C SER A 38 2.87 14.81 11.62
N THR A 39 3.42 15.31 12.73
CA THR A 39 4.18 16.57 12.75
C THR A 39 5.69 16.38 12.92
N GLN A 40 6.20 15.16 12.94
CA GLN A 40 7.63 14.90 13.08
C GLN A 40 8.14 13.98 11.96
N ASN A 41 8.58 14.62 10.86
CA ASN A 41 9.15 14.05 9.63
C ASN A 41 8.12 13.51 8.62
N VAL A 42 7.56 14.41 7.81
CA VAL A 42 7.06 14.05 6.46
C VAL A 42 8.27 13.76 5.56
N GLY A 43 9.12 12.84 5.99
CA GLY A 43 10.01 12.12 5.10
C GLY A 43 9.13 11.06 4.44
N VAL A 44 9.17 10.98 3.11
CA VAL A 44 8.69 9.79 2.41
C VAL A 44 9.23 8.56 3.16
N ASP A 45 8.37 7.59 3.49
CA ASP A 45 8.80 6.36 4.13
C ASP A 45 9.58 5.48 3.14
N LEU A 46 10.81 5.90 2.88
CA LEU A 46 11.76 5.22 2.00
C LEU A 46 12.25 3.92 2.63
N THR A 47 12.23 3.82 3.96
CA THR A 47 12.61 2.59 4.67
C THR A 47 11.58 1.50 4.42
N GLY A 48 10.29 1.81 4.59
CA GLY A 48 9.20 0.90 4.24
C GLY A 48 9.21 0.52 2.76
N LEU A 49 9.39 1.52 1.87
CA LEU A 49 9.47 1.27 0.43
C LEU A 49 10.63 0.34 0.05
N ARG A 50 11.83 0.55 0.61
CA ARG A 50 12.99 -0.33 0.39
C ARG A 50 12.74 -1.74 0.90
N ALA A 51 12.06 -1.90 2.03
CA ALA A 51 11.70 -3.21 2.56
C ALA A 51 10.73 -3.96 1.61
N GLU A 52 9.82 -3.25 0.92
CA GLU A 52 8.97 -3.87 -0.12
C GLU A 52 9.79 -4.35 -1.31
N PHE A 53 10.76 -3.55 -1.77
CA PHE A 53 11.66 -3.96 -2.84
C PHE A 53 12.48 -5.21 -2.46
N GLU A 54 13.02 -5.26 -1.24
CA GLU A 54 13.72 -6.44 -0.73
C GLU A 54 12.80 -7.67 -0.65
N ARG A 55 11.56 -7.50 -0.20
CA ARG A 55 10.55 -8.56 -0.20
C ARG A 55 10.22 -9.05 -1.60
N LEU A 56 10.18 -8.16 -2.59
CA LEU A 56 9.98 -8.54 -3.99
C LEU A 56 11.19 -9.29 -4.54
N ARG A 57 12.42 -8.82 -4.26
CA ARG A 57 13.68 -9.48 -4.64
C ARG A 57 13.77 -10.90 -4.07
N ALA A 58 13.32 -11.11 -2.84
CA ALA A 58 13.29 -12.43 -2.20
C ALA A 58 12.28 -13.41 -2.83
N GLN A 59 11.28 -12.91 -3.55
CA GLN A 59 10.28 -13.73 -4.26
C GLN A 59 10.66 -14.00 -5.71
N LEU A 60 11.76 -13.41 -6.21
CA LEU A 60 12.24 -13.69 -7.56
C LEU A 60 12.63 -15.17 -7.71
N PRO A 61 12.59 -15.71 -8.93
CA PRO A 61 13.08 -17.06 -9.21
C PRO A 61 14.50 -17.23 -8.67
N THR A 62 14.84 -18.42 -8.17
CA THR A 62 16.17 -18.68 -7.58
C THR A 62 17.29 -18.77 -8.60
N ASP A 63 17.00 -19.22 -9.83
CA ASP A 63 18.01 -19.48 -10.86
C ASP A 63 17.51 -19.21 -12.29
N GLY A 64 18.46 -18.98 -13.19
CA GLY A 64 18.25 -18.89 -14.64
C GLY A 64 18.12 -17.45 -15.18
N PRO A 65 18.11 -17.29 -16.52
CA PRO A 65 18.12 -15.97 -17.15
C PRO A 65 16.88 -15.13 -16.85
N LEU A 66 15.78 -15.76 -16.40
CA LEU A 66 14.57 -15.07 -15.98
C LEU A 66 14.76 -14.37 -14.63
N ARG A 67 15.57 -14.94 -13.73
CA ARG A 67 15.94 -14.32 -12.46
C ARG A 67 16.69 -13.02 -12.70
N ASP A 68 17.69 -13.04 -13.56
CA ASP A 68 18.52 -11.85 -13.81
C ASP A 68 17.72 -10.74 -14.49
N GLN A 69 16.86 -11.09 -15.45
CA GLN A 69 15.94 -10.12 -16.06
C GLN A 69 14.93 -9.56 -15.05
N ALA A 70 14.40 -10.39 -14.14
CA ALA A 70 13.47 -9.92 -13.13
C ALA A 70 14.17 -9.01 -12.12
N ALA A 71 15.39 -9.34 -11.70
CA ALA A 71 16.20 -8.49 -10.82
C ALA A 71 16.46 -7.12 -11.47
N GLU A 72 16.90 -7.10 -12.73
CA GLU A 72 17.11 -5.86 -13.50
C GLU A 72 15.84 -5.01 -13.56
N ARG A 73 14.67 -5.64 -13.76
CA ARG A 73 13.38 -4.93 -13.80
C ARG A 73 12.95 -4.40 -12.43
N VAL A 74 13.30 -5.08 -11.35
CA VAL A 74 13.07 -4.56 -9.98
C VAL A 74 13.97 -3.36 -9.71
N ASP A 75 15.24 -3.42 -10.12
CA ASP A 75 16.19 -2.31 -9.96
C ASP A 75 15.74 -1.08 -10.77
N GLU A 76 15.34 -1.30 -12.03
CA GLU A 76 14.79 -0.25 -12.90
C GLU A 76 13.52 0.40 -12.30
N LEU A 77 12.67 -0.40 -11.64
CA LEU A 77 11.49 0.13 -10.93
C LEU A 77 11.88 0.96 -9.70
N GLU A 78 12.88 0.53 -8.93
CA GLU A 78 13.38 1.29 -7.78
C GLU A 78 13.94 2.64 -8.22
N GLU A 79 14.74 2.66 -9.28
CA GLU A 79 15.28 3.89 -9.87
C GLU A 79 14.17 4.81 -10.40
N ALA A 80 13.21 4.26 -11.15
CA ALA A 80 12.10 5.03 -11.70
C ALA A 80 11.22 5.67 -10.63
N VAL A 81 11.03 4.99 -9.49
CA VAL A 81 10.23 5.49 -8.36
C VAL A 81 10.99 6.53 -7.53
N THR A 82 12.29 6.33 -7.33
CA THR A 82 13.12 7.18 -6.46
C THR A 82 13.81 8.33 -7.17
N ALA A 83 13.67 8.43 -8.50
CA ALA A 83 14.12 9.56 -9.29
C ALA A 83 13.52 10.89 -8.80
N ALA A 84 14.23 12.00 -9.05
CA ALA A 84 13.76 13.34 -8.70
C ALA A 84 12.41 13.68 -9.35
N GLU A 85 12.19 13.16 -10.57
CA GLU A 85 10.89 13.12 -11.23
C GLU A 85 10.56 11.63 -11.50
N PRO A 86 9.54 11.05 -10.84
CA PRO A 86 9.22 9.65 -11.01
C PRO A 86 8.81 9.31 -12.44
N ASP A 87 9.44 8.29 -13.03
CA ASP A 87 9.17 7.87 -14.41
C ASP A 87 8.00 6.89 -14.48
N LEU A 88 6.81 7.46 -14.65
CA LEU A 88 5.56 6.71 -14.77
C LEU A 88 5.53 5.73 -15.95
N SER A 89 6.28 6.01 -17.02
CA SER A 89 6.31 5.15 -18.22
C SER A 89 7.11 3.90 -17.94
N THR A 90 8.26 4.05 -17.27
CA THR A 90 9.10 2.94 -16.84
C THR A 90 8.40 2.07 -15.80
N MET A 91 7.70 2.69 -14.83
CA MET A 91 6.86 1.95 -13.86
C MET A 91 5.79 1.08 -14.55
N GLU A 92 5.11 1.61 -15.57
CA GLU A 92 4.12 0.87 -16.34
C GLU A 92 4.77 -0.24 -17.18
N TYR A 93 5.92 0.03 -17.80
CA TYR A 93 6.68 -0.95 -18.56
C TYR A 93 7.07 -2.16 -17.69
N VAL A 94 7.63 -1.91 -16.51
CA VAL A 94 8.01 -2.97 -15.56
C VAL A 94 6.79 -3.77 -15.11
N ARG A 95 5.69 -3.09 -14.71
CA ARG A 95 4.42 -3.75 -14.36
C ARG A 95 3.95 -4.70 -15.46
N ASN A 96 3.96 -4.23 -16.71
CA ASN A 96 3.52 -5.02 -17.86
C ASN A 96 4.48 -6.17 -18.18
N TRP A 97 5.79 -6.00 -17.94
CA TRP A 97 6.77 -7.07 -18.10
C TRP A 97 6.51 -8.19 -17.09
N PHE A 98 6.32 -7.87 -15.81
CA PHE A 98 5.99 -8.86 -14.77
C PHE A 98 4.65 -9.54 -15.06
N ALA A 99 3.61 -8.80 -15.44
CA ALA A 99 2.32 -9.40 -15.82
C ALA A 99 2.43 -10.43 -16.96
N ARG A 100 3.39 -10.27 -17.88
CA ARG A 100 3.60 -11.18 -19.02
C ARG A 100 4.56 -12.33 -18.73
N ARG A 101 5.59 -12.10 -17.92
CA ARG A 101 6.70 -13.05 -17.70
C ARG A 101 6.63 -13.78 -16.37
N LEU A 102 6.12 -13.11 -15.34
CA LEU A 102 6.03 -13.59 -13.95
C LEU A 102 4.69 -13.14 -13.34
N PRO A 103 3.54 -13.63 -13.87
CA PRO A 103 2.22 -13.18 -13.44
C PRO A 103 1.96 -13.40 -11.95
N GLU A 104 2.62 -14.39 -11.34
CA GLU A 104 2.58 -14.65 -9.89
C GLU A 104 3.13 -13.48 -9.04
N LEU A 105 4.07 -12.70 -9.58
CA LEU A 105 4.65 -11.51 -8.91
C LEU A 105 4.01 -10.20 -9.36
N ALA A 106 3.17 -10.21 -10.40
CA ALA A 106 2.56 -8.99 -10.95
C ALA A 106 1.69 -8.25 -9.93
N GLY A 107 1.03 -8.98 -9.02
CA GLY A 107 0.29 -8.39 -7.91
C GLY A 107 1.19 -7.67 -6.91
N ALA A 108 2.34 -8.25 -6.57
CA ALA A 108 3.32 -7.63 -5.67
C ALA A 108 3.92 -6.35 -6.28
N VAL A 109 4.27 -6.39 -7.58
CA VAL A 109 4.76 -5.22 -8.32
C VAL A 109 3.71 -4.12 -8.39
N THR A 110 2.45 -4.47 -8.66
CA THR A 110 1.35 -3.50 -8.69
C THR A 110 1.14 -2.88 -7.30
N GLY A 111 1.17 -3.69 -6.24
CA GLY A 111 1.09 -3.23 -4.86
C GLY A 111 2.21 -2.25 -4.49
N LEU A 112 3.43 -2.51 -4.96
CA LEU A 112 4.57 -1.60 -4.77
C LEU A 112 4.35 -0.27 -5.50
N ILE A 113 3.87 -0.31 -6.75
CA ILE A 113 3.61 0.89 -7.54
C ILE A 113 2.55 1.78 -6.88
N VAL A 114 1.48 1.19 -6.34
CA VAL A 114 0.40 1.94 -5.67
C VAL A 114 0.69 2.22 -4.18
N HIS A 115 1.88 1.89 -3.71
CA HIS A 115 2.26 2.08 -2.30
C HIS A 115 2.19 3.57 -1.92
N PRO A 116 1.72 3.92 -0.71
CA PRO A 116 1.56 5.31 -0.28
C PRO A 116 2.86 6.13 -0.36
N ALA A 117 4.02 5.51 -0.12
CA ALA A 117 5.31 6.17 -0.28
C ALA A 117 5.59 6.60 -1.74
N VAL A 118 5.19 5.78 -2.72
CA VAL A 118 5.31 6.10 -4.15
C VAL A 118 4.35 7.23 -4.51
N GLY A 119 3.11 7.15 -4.04
CA GLY A 119 2.13 8.23 -4.19
C GLY A 119 2.64 9.56 -3.62
N ALA A 120 3.31 9.54 -2.47
CA ALA A 120 3.90 10.72 -1.84
C ALA A 120 5.09 11.29 -2.66
N LEU A 121 5.96 10.43 -3.20
CA LEU A 121 7.07 10.84 -4.08
C LEU A 121 6.54 11.53 -5.34
N VAL A 122 5.56 10.92 -5.97
CA VAL A 122 4.88 11.44 -7.16
C VAL A 122 4.17 12.76 -6.87
N ALA A 123 3.47 12.87 -5.74
CA ALA A 123 2.83 14.12 -5.32
C ALA A 123 3.85 15.24 -5.03
N ALA A 124 4.99 14.90 -4.44
CA ALA A 124 6.09 15.84 -4.19
C ALA A 124 6.76 16.33 -5.48
N ALA A 125 6.82 15.48 -6.51
CA ALA A 125 7.38 15.83 -7.83
C ALA A 125 6.45 16.77 -8.63
N GLY A 126 5.12 16.66 -8.47
CA GLY A 126 4.19 17.65 -9.00
C GLY A 126 2.76 17.17 -9.14
N THR A 127 1.81 18.12 -9.07
CA THR A 127 0.37 17.84 -9.14
C THR A 127 -0.07 17.26 -10.49
N GLY A 128 0.57 17.67 -11.60
CA GLY A 128 0.32 17.10 -12.93
C GLY A 128 0.76 15.64 -13.03
N LEU A 129 1.91 15.31 -12.44
CA LEU A 129 2.46 13.95 -12.40
C LEU A 129 1.61 13.04 -11.50
N ALA A 130 1.13 13.57 -10.36
CA ALA A 130 0.18 12.87 -9.49
C ALA A 130 -1.15 12.54 -10.18
N GLY A 131 -1.69 13.46 -10.97
CA GLY A 131 -2.90 13.20 -11.76
C GLY A 131 -2.71 12.09 -12.79
N GLU A 132 -1.56 12.07 -13.46
CA GLU A 132 -1.23 11.03 -14.44
C GLU A 132 -0.95 9.68 -13.78
N PHE A 133 -0.30 9.67 -12.61
CA PHE A 133 -0.09 8.46 -11.82
C PHE A 133 -1.42 7.83 -11.37
N LEU A 134 -2.36 8.64 -10.87
CA LEU A 134 -3.69 8.16 -10.52
C LEU A 134 -4.45 7.63 -11.75
N ARG A 135 -4.32 8.27 -12.92
CA ARG A 135 -4.91 7.77 -14.17
C ARG A 135 -4.34 6.41 -14.57
N ARG A 136 -3.03 6.21 -14.46
CA ARG A 136 -2.33 4.98 -14.91
C ARG A 136 -2.39 3.82 -13.92
N PHE A 137 -2.46 4.12 -12.62
CA PHE A 137 -2.27 3.14 -11.54
C PHE A 137 -3.36 3.18 -10.46
N GLY A 138 -4.17 4.23 -10.37
CA GLY A 138 -5.19 4.41 -9.32
C GLY A 138 -6.43 3.53 -9.44
N SER A 139 -6.61 2.80 -10.54
CA SER A 139 -7.74 1.89 -10.73
C SER A 139 -7.49 0.52 -10.09
N THR A 140 -7.62 0.46 -8.76
CA THR A 140 -7.89 -0.79 -8.06
C THR A 140 -9.13 -0.62 -7.18
N ASP A 141 -10.28 -0.38 -7.80
CA ASP A 141 -11.59 -0.74 -7.25
C ASP A 141 -12.32 -1.50 -8.37
N GLY A 142 -12.45 -2.80 -8.16
CA GLY A 142 -13.08 -3.72 -9.10
C GLY A 142 -14.58 -3.49 -9.15
N ALA A 143 -15.10 -3.40 -10.38
CA ALA A 143 -16.49 -3.76 -10.68
C ALA A 143 -16.66 -5.28 -10.66
#